data_AF-A0A954X2Q5-F1
#
_entry.id   AF-A0A954X2Q5-F1
#
_cell.length_a   1.000
_cell.length_b   1.000
_cell.length_c   1.000
_cell.angle_alpha   90.00
_cell.angle_beta   90.00
_cell.angle_gamma   90.00
#
_symmetry.space_group_name_H-M   'P 1'
#
loop_
_entity.id
_entity.type
_entity.pdbx_description
1 polymer ?
#
loop_
_entity_poly.entity_id
_entity_poly.type
_entity_poly.pdbx_seq_one_letter_code
_entity_poly.pdbx_strand_id
1 'polypeptide(L)'
;LQLLPIDPQRLERWHDEPWQSRSLPMFVTERRWLLSRLIQQYLFVSLFRACAESLASENASRIAAMQAAEKNIEERLDELRGSFNQLRQSAITEELLDVVTGFEALSKQLRKHGRNKRPSKQKENPHG
;
A
#
# COMPACT_ATOMS: atom_id res chain seq x y z
N LEU A 1 -10.64 31.46 4.14
CA LEU A 1 -10.57 32.58 3.16
C LEU A 1 -11.41 33.74 3.67
N GLN A 2 -10.79 34.87 4.01
CA GLN A 2 -11.51 36.11 4.28
C GLN A 2 -11.58 36.88 2.95
N LEU A 3 -12.72 36.79 2.27
CA LEU A 3 -12.89 37.33 0.92
C LEU A 3 -13.19 38.84 0.95
N LEU A 4 -14.07 39.28 1.84
CA LEU A 4 -14.43 40.69 2.07
C LEU A 4 -14.95 40.90 3.52
N PRO A 5 -14.87 42.13 4.07
CA PRO A 5 -14.12 43.28 3.54
C PRO A 5 -12.61 43.02 3.53
N ILE A 6 -11.88 43.74 2.67
CA ILE A 6 -10.41 43.67 2.65
C ILE A 6 -9.91 44.11 4.03
N ASP A 7 -9.03 43.31 4.61
CA ASP A 7 -8.42 43.59 5.90
C ASP A 7 -7.80 45.01 5.91
N PRO A 8 -8.20 45.91 6.84
CA PRO A 8 -7.67 47.27 6.90
C PRO A 8 -6.14 47.29 7.03
N GLN A 9 -5.53 46.33 7.72
CA GLN A 9 -4.07 46.24 7.82
C GLN A 9 -3.40 45.91 6.47
N ARG A 10 -4.11 45.20 5.58
CA ARG A 10 -3.64 44.94 4.22
C ARG A 10 -3.76 46.20 3.36
N LEU A 11 -4.82 46.97 3.55
CA LEU A 11 -5.02 48.22 2.82
C LEU A 11 -3.98 49.28 3.21
N GLU A 12 -3.66 49.41 4.50
CA GLU A 12 -2.59 50.29 5.00
C GLU A 12 -1.24 49.91 4.39
N ARG A 13 -0.92 48.61 4.33
CA ARG A 13 0.30 48.12 3.67
C ARG A 13 0.37 48.54 2.20
N TRP A 14 -0.73 48.46 1.45
CA TRP A 14 -0.75 48.88 0.04
C TRP A 14 -0.67 50.39 -0.14
N HIS A 15 -1.09 51.18 0.85
CA HIS A 15 -0.93 52.63 0.83
C HIS A 15 0.54 53.04 0.94
N ASP A 16 1.30 52.35 1.80
CA ASP A 16 2.69 52.69 2.08
C ASP A 16 3.69 52.04 1.11
N GLU A 17 3.24 51.09 0.29
CA GLU A 17 4.08 50.43 -0.70
C GLU A 17 4.39 51.36 -1.89
N PRO A 18 5.67 51.67 -2.18
CA PRO A 18 6.01 52.55 -3.27
C PRO A 18 5.66 51.90 -4.61
N TRP A 19 5.00 52.66 -5.47
CA TRP A 19 4.65 52.20 -6.81
C TRP A 19 5.91 51.80 -7.59
N GLN A 20 6.00 50.54 -8.02
CA GLN A 20 7.24 49.99 -8.58
C GLN A 20 7.58 50.50 -9.99
N SER A 21 6.60 51.06 -10.71
CA SER A 21 6.79 51.58 -12.08
C SER A 21 7.04 53.09 -12.09
N ARG A 22 7.71 53.59 -13.15
CA ARG A 22 7.89 55.03 -13.41
C ARG A 22 6.61 55.73 -13.91
N SER A 23 5.56 54.96 -14.21
CA SER A 23 4.28 55.47 -14.68
C SER A 23 3.15 55.12 -13.70
N LEU A 24 2.38 56.13 -13.30
CA LEU A 24 1.17 55.94 -12.51
C LEU A 24 0.07 55.29 -13.37
N PRO A 25 -0.82 54.47 -12.76
CA PRO A 25 -1.98 53.92 -13.46
C PRO A 25 -2.87 55.02 -14.02
N MET A 26 -3.05 55.02 -15.34
CA MET A 26 -4.06 55.85 -15.99
C MET A 26 -5.37 55.06 -16.07
N PHE A 27 -6.47 55.65 -15.61
CA PHE A 27 -7.80 55.07 -15.72
C PHE A 27 -8.65 55.95 -16.63
N VAL A 28 -9.31 55.30 -17.60
CA VAL A 28 -10.08 55.97 -18.66
C VAL A 28 -11.56 56.13 -18.28
N THR A 29 -11.99 55.53 -17.16
CA THR A 29 -13.40 55.43 -16.73
C THR A 29 -13.61 56.02 -15.33
N GLU A 30 -14.86 56.25 -14.94
CA GLU A 30 -15.24 56.68 -13.59
C GLU A 30 -14.69 55.74 -12.50
N ARG A 31 -14.04 56.33 -11.50
CA ARG A 31 -13.38 55.63 -10.39
C ARG A 31 -14.29 54.63 -9.65
N ARG A 32 -15.54 54.99 -9.40
CA ARG A 32 -16.51 54.12 -8.71
C ARG A 32 -16.84 52.86 -9.50
N TRP A 33 -17.04 53.03 -10.80
CA TRP A 33 -17.32 51.92 -11.71
C TRP A 33 -16.12 50.98 -11.81
N LEU A 34 -14.92 51.54 -12.01
CA LEU A 34 -13.67 50.77 -12.05
C LEU A 34 -13.46 49.96 -10.77
N LEU A 35 -13.60 50.60 -9.60
CA LEU A 35 -13.44 49.93 -8.30
C LEU A 35 -14.42 48.77 -8.13
N SER A 36 -15.69 48.98 -8.51
CA SER A 36 -16.72 47.93 -8.43
C SER A 36 -16.36 46.72 -9.29
N ARG A 37 -15.85 46.95 -10.51
CA ARG A 37 -15.41 45.87 -11.40
C ARG A 37 -14.17 45.14 -10.88
N LEU A 38 -13.20 45.87 -10.32
CA LEU A 38 -12.02 45.27 -9.71
C LEU A 38 -12.37 44.39 -8.51
N ILE A 39 -13.31 44.83 -7.67
CA ILE A 39 -13.80 44.01 -6.54
C ILE A 39 -14.48 42.73 -7.03
N GLN A 40 -15.35 42.83 -8.05
CA GLN A 40 -15.98 41.65 -8.67
C GLN A 40 -14.95 40.66 -9.22
N GLN A 41 -13.96 41.17 -9.96
CA GLN A 41 -12.88 40.36 -10.53
C GLN A 41 -12.05 39.70 -9.41
N TYR A 42 -11.71 40.45 -8.36
CA TYR A 42 -10.94 39.94 -7.22
C TYR A 42 -11.67 38.79 -6.52
N LEU A 43 -12.98 38.95 -6.26
CA LEU A 43 -13.80 37.89 -5.68
C LEU A 43 -13.82 36.63 -6.56
N PHE A 44 -14.04 36.81 -7.86
CA PHE A 44 -14.06 35.71 -8.83
C PHE A 44 -12.75 34.94 -8.82
N VAL A 45 -11.62 35.65 -8.96
CA VAL A 45 -10.28 35.02 -8.98
C VAL A 45 -9.97 34.33 -7.66
N SER A 46 -10.32 34.96 -6.53
CA SER A 46 -10.07 34.39 -5.20
C SER A 46 -10.87 33.11 -4.97
N LEU A 47 -12.14 33.10 -5.36
CA LEU A 47 -12.99 31.90 -5.25
C LEU A 47 -12.53 30.80 -6.20
N PHE A 48 -12.25 31.14 -7.46
CA PHE A 48 -11.76 30.19 -8.44
C PHE A 48 -10.45 29.53 -7.98
N ARG A 49 -9.51 30.35 -7.47
CA ARG A 49 -8.25 29.86 -6.91
C ARG A 49 -8.48 28.90 -5.74
N ALA A 50 -9.36 29.26 -4.80
CA ALA A 50 -9.69 28.38 -3.67
C ALA A 50 -10.26 27.04 -4.12
N CYS A 51 -11.17 27.05 -5.11
CA CYS A 51 -11.72 25.82 -5.69
C CYS A 51 -10.64 24.98 -6.38
N ALA A 52 -9.76 25.60 -7.17
CA ALA A 52 -8.66 24.91 -7.84
C ALA A 52 -7.68 24.28 -6.84
N GLU A 53 -7.30 25.02 -5.78
CA GLU A 53 -6.45 24.51 -4.70
C GLU A 53 -7.13 23.36 -3.96
N SER A 54 -8.44 23.44 -3.70
CA SER A 54 -9.21 22.35 -3.06
C SER A 54 -9.23 21.08 -3.90
N LEU A 55 -9.48 21.20 -5.21
CA LEU A 55 -9.49 20.06 -6.13
C LEU A 55 -8.11 19.39 -6.23
N ALA A 56 -7.05 20.20 -6.32
CA ALA A 56 -5.69 19.70 -6.34
C ALA A 56 -5.35 18.97 -5.03
N SER A 57 -5.75 19.54 -3.87
CA SER A 57 -5.52 18.94 -2.56
C SER A 57 -6.30 17.62 -2.37
N GLU A 58 -7.55 17.55 -2.85
CA GLU A 58 -8.34 16.32 -2.84
C GLU A 58 -7.66 15.23 -3.67
N ASN A 59 -7.25 15.55 -4.89
CA ASN A 59 -6.60 14.59 -5.78
C ASN A 59 -5.28 14.09 -5.20
N ALA A 60 -4.46 14.98 -4.62
CA ALA A 60 -3.23 14.59 -3.94
C ALA A 60 -3.52 13.65 -2.75
N SER A 61 -4.53 13.96 -1.94
CA SER A 61 -4.95 13.12 -0.81
C SER A 61 -5.44 11.74 -1.28
N ARG A 62 -6.19 11.70 -2.39
CA ARG A 62 -6.68 10.46 -3.00
C ARG A 62 -5.52 9.58 -3.47
N ILE A 63 -4.54 10.16 -4.17
CA ILE A 63 -3.35 9.43 -4.65
C ILE A 63 -2.56 8.88 -3.47
N ALA A 64 -2.33 9.68 -2.42
CA ALA A 64 -1.62 9.22 -1.23
C ALA A 64 -2.33 8.05 -0.54
N ALA A 65 -3.67 8.11 -0.43
CA ALA A 65 -4.46 7.01 0.12
C ALA A 65 -4.39 5.74 -0.73
N MET A 66 -4.42 5.87 -2.06
CA MET A 66 -4.28 4.75 -2.98
C MET A 66 -2.90 4.11 -2.90
N GLN A 67 -1.83 4.90 -2.83
CA GLN A 67 -0.47 4.40 -2.64
C GLN A 67 -0.30 3.64 -1.32
N ALA A 68 -0.91 4.12 -0.24
CA ALA A 68 -0.92 3.41 1.03
C ALA A 68 -1.68 2.06 0.95
N ALA A 69 -2.81 2.04 0.23
CA ALA A 69 -3.56 0.82 -0.01
C ALA A 69 -2.79 -0.18 -0.88
N GLU A 70 -2.14 0.27 -1.95
CA GLU A 70 -1.28 -0.53 -2.82
C GLU A 70 -0.16 -1.21 -2.04
N LYS A 71 0.58 -0.43 -1.23
CA LYS A 71 1.63 -0.96 -0.37
C LYS A 71 1.13 -2.04 0.60
N ASN A 72 -0.03 -1.81 1.23
CA ASN A 72 -0.63 -2.81 2.13
C ASN A 72 -1.03 -4.09 1.37
N ILE A 73 -1.57 -3.97 0.16
CA ILE A 73 -1.89 -5.13 -0.68
C ILE A 73 -0.62 -5.92 -1.03
N GLU A 74 0.48 -5.25 -1.39
CA GLU A 74 1.76 -5.90 -1.67
C GLU A 74 2.30 -6.63 -0.45
N GLU A 75 2.29 -6.00 0.73
CA GLU A 75 2.71 -6.63 1.99
C GLU A 75 1.88 -7.89 2.28
N ARG A 76 0.55 -7.82 2.12
CA ARG A 76 -0.35 -8.97 2.30
C ARG A 76 -0.11 -10.07 1.27
N LEU A 77 0.19 -9.71 0.04
CA LEU A 77 0.50 -10.67 -1.02
C LEU A 77 1.76 -11.47 -0.68
N ASP A 78 2.79 -10.80 -0.17
CA ASP A 78 4.05 -11.44 0.20
C ASP A 78 3.89 -12.33 1.44
N GLU A 79 3.10 -11.91 2.43
CA GLU A 79 2.72 -12.76 3.57
C GLU A 79 2.02 -14.05 3.09
N LEU A 80 1.03 -13.92 2.20
CA LEU A 80 0.28 -15.06 1.65
C LEU A 80 1.18 -16.00 0.84
N ARG A 81 2.09 -15.45 0.04
CA ARG A 81 3.10 -16.24 -0.70
C ARG A 81 4.03 -16.99 0.23
N GLY A 82 4.49 -16.34 1.31
CA GLY A 82 5.30 -16.96 2.34
C GLY A 82 4.58 -18.15 2.98
N SER A 83 3.33 -17.94 3.40
CA SER A 83 2.48 -18.99 3.97
C SER A 83 2.24 -20.14 2.98
N PHE A 84 1.91 -19.83 1.73
CA PHE A 84 1.72 -20.83 0.68
C PHE A 84 2.96 -21.72 0.49
N ASN A 85 4.14 -21.12 0.41
CA ASN A 85 5.39 -21.85 0.26
C ASN A 85 5.68 -22.75 1.47
N GLN A 86 5.41 -22.26 2.68
CA GLN A 86 5.56 -23.03 3.90
C GLN A 86 4.61 -24.23 3.93
N LEU A 87 3.31 -24.02 3.66
CA LEU A 87 2.32 -25.10 3.60
C LEU A 87 2.68 -26.14 2.54
N ARG A 88 3.09 -25.69 1.35
CA ARG A 88 3.54 -26.57 0.26
C ARG A 88 4.72 -27.43 0.69
N GLN A 89 5.71 -26.85 1.38
CA GLN A 89 6.88 -27.59 1.84
C GLN A 89 6.52 -28.59 2.93
N SER A 90 5.65 -28.22 3.88
CA SER A 90 5.13 -29.12 4.91
C SER A 90 4.39 -30.31 4.30
N ALA A 91 3.53 -30.07 3.31
CA ALA A 91 2.81 -31.14 2.60
C ALA A 91 3.77 -32.12 1.88
N ILE A 92 4.79 -31.59 1.18
CA ILE A 92 5.81 -32.44 0.53
C ILE A 92 6.56 -33.28 1.58
N THR A 93 6.91 -32.69 2.72
CA THR A 93 7.59 -33.43 3.80
C THR A 93 6.70 -34.51 4.41
N GLU A 94 5.41 -34.24 4.59
CA GLU A 94 4.43 -35.21 5.08
C GLU A 94 4.29 -36.40 4.10
N GLU A 95 4.08 -36.13 2.81
CA GLU A 95 4.00 -37.17 1.78
C GLU A 95 5.29 -38.02 1.72
N LEU A 96 6.47 -37.38 1.85
CA LEU A 96 7.75 -38.09 1.87
C LEU A 96 7.87 -39.01 3.10
N LEU A 97 7.47 -38.54 4.28
CA LEU A 97 7.49 -39.32 5.51
C LEU A 97 6.54 -40.53 5.42
N ASP A 98 5.37 -40.35 4.83
CA ASP A 98 4.42 -41.43 4.59
C ASP A 98 5.00 -42.50 3.64
N VAL A 99 5.66 -42.10 2.55
CA VAL A 99 6.34 -43.03 1.62
C VAL A 99 7.45 -43.82 2.33
N VAL A 100 8.31 -43.15 3.10
CA VAL A 100 9.40 -43.80 3.84
C VAL A 100 8.85 -44.78 4.88
N THR A 101 7.86 -44.36 5.66
CA THR A 101 7.22 -45.20 6.68
C THR A 101 6.54 -46.42 6.05
N GLY A 102 5.86 -46.24 4.91
CA GLY A 102 5.25 -47.33 4.15
C GLY A 102 6.27 -48.35 3.64
N PHE A 103 7.40 -47.89 3.10
CA PHE A 103 8.50 -48.75 2.66
C PHE A 103 9.12 -49.53 3.84
N GLU A 104 9.39 -48.86 4.96
CA GLU A 104 9.94 -49.51 6.15
C GLU A 104 9.00 -50.59 6.70
N ALA A 105 7.69 -50.32 6.75
CA ALA A 105 6.69 -51.29 7.16
C ALA A 105 6.71 -52.55 6.29
N LEU A 106 6.77 -52.38 4.96
CA LEU A 106 6.88 -53.48 4.00
C LEU A 106 8.18 -54.29 4.21
N SER A 107 9.31 -53.61 4.36
CA SER A 107 10.62 -54.26 4.58
C SER A 107 10.64 -55.09 5.88
N LYS A 108 9.98 -54.61 6.93
CA LYS A 108 9.86 -55.29 8.22
C LYS A 108 8.95 -56.52 8.12
N GLN A 109 7.87 -56.45 7.34
CA GLN A 109 7.02 -57.61 7.03
C GLN A 109 7.80 -58.69 6.28
N LEU A 110 8.57 -58.31 5.25
CA LEU A 110 9.43 -59.23 4.49
C LEU A 110 10.48 -59.93 5.37
N ARG A 111 11.13 -59.21 6.30
CA ARG A 111 12.07 -59.80 7.28
C ARG A 111 11.39 -60.77 8.25
N LYS A 112 10.17 -60.49 8.72
CA LYS A 112 9.40 -61.41 9.58
C LYS A 112 9.01 -62.68 8.82
N HIS A 113 8.57 -62.56 7.57
CA HIS A 113 8.22 -63.72 6.73
C HIS A 113 9.44 -64.60 6.40
N GLY A 114 10.62 -64.00 6.16
CA GLY A 114 11.86 -64.74 5.95
C GLY A 114 12.40 -65.46 7.19
N ARG A 115 12.14 -64.96 8.40
CA ARG A 115 12.49 -65.65 9.67
C ARG A 115 11.59 -66.84 9.98
N ASN A 116 10.31 -66.81 9.57
CA ASN A 116 9.36 -67.89 9.83
C ASN A 116 9.57 -69.14 8.94
N LYS A 117 10.47 -69.07 7.94
CA LYS A 117 10.83 -70.19 7.05
C LYS A 117 12.13 -70.93 7.42
N ARG A 118 12.80 -70.61 8.54
CA ARG A 118 13.92 -71.43 9.01
C ARG A 118 13.38 -72.59 9.85
N PRO A 119 13.45 -73.85 9.39
CA PRO A 119 13.04 -74.97 10.22
C PRO A 119 14.02 -75.10 11.38
N SER A 120 13.48 -75.26 12.57
CA SER A 120 14.19 -75.77 13.74
C SER A 120 14.84 -77.10 13.37
N LYS A 121 16.15 -77.11 13.10
CA LYS A 121 16.91 -78.36 13.07
C LYS A 121 16.80 -78.97 14.46
N GLN A 122 16.06 -80.08 14.52
CA GLN A 122 16.02 -81.02 15.63
C GLN A 122 17.48 -81.30 16.05
N LYS A 123 17.74 -81.19 17.35
CA LYS A 123 18.94 -81.76 17.97
C LYS A 123 18.85 -83.27 17.84
N GLU A 124 19.71 -83.87 17.02
CA GLU A 124 20.15 -85.25 17.24
C GLU A 124 21.63 -85.19 17.58
N ASN A 125 21.93 -85.52 18.84
CA ASN A 125 23.27 -85.67 19.38
C ASN A 125 23.74 -87.12 19.10
N PRO A 126 25.06 -87.37 19.13
CA PRO A 126 25.72 -88.48 18.43
C PRO A 126 25.85 -89.73 19.30
N HIS A 127 26.12 -90.86 18.62
CA HIS A 127 27.00 -91.99 19.00
C HIS A 127 26.40 -93.34 18.58
N GLY A 128 27.23 -94.16 17.94
CA GLY A 128 26.94 -95.51 17.48
C GLY A 128 27.72 -95.83 16.22
#